data_AF-A0A6G4WLB5-F1
#
_entry.id   AF-A0A6G4WLB5-F1
#
_cell.length_a   1.000
_cell.length_b   1.000
_cell.length_c   1.000
_cell.angle_alpha   90.00
_cell.angle_beta   90.00
_cell.angle_gamma   90.00
#
_symmetry.space_group_name_H-M   'P 1'
#
loop_
_entity.id
_entity.type
_entity.pdbx_description
1 polymer ?
#
loop_
_entity_poly.entity_id
_entity_poly.type
_entity_poly.pdbx_seq_one_letter_code
_entity_poly.pdbx_strand_id
1 'polypeptide(L)'
;MRLFTYERASDERQAASAVAAQPEAKFISGGTNLLDLMKLEIERPAHLVDISRLALDRIEETPDGGLLIGAQVRNSDLAADPRVRSRYSVLSQALLAGASGQIRNKASTGGNLMQRTRCLYFYDRNMPCNKRNPGSGCAALEGFNRMNAIL
;
A
#
# COMPACT_ATOMS: atom_id res chain seq x y z
N MET A 1 -12.92 9.78 10.50
CA MET A 1 -13.04 8.94 9.29
C MET A 1 -14.42 9.20 8.69
N ARG A 2 -14.48 9.52 7.40
CA ARG A 2 -15.75 9.77 6.69
C ARG A 2 -16.47 8.45 6.40
N LEU A 3 -17.79 8.55 6.21
CA LEU A 3 -18.58 7.44 5.67
C LEU A 3 -18.13 7.13 4.23
N PHE A 4 -18.17 5.86 3.88
CA PHE A 4 -17.88 5.36 2.54
C PHE A 4 -18.75 4.15 2.25
N THR A 5 -19.01 3.90 0.97
CA THR A 5 -19.58 2.63 0.52
C THR A 5 -18.47 1.61 0.27
N TYR A 6 -18.80 0.33 0.31
CA TYR A 6 -17.84 -0.76 0.16
C TYR A 6 -18.37 -1.78 -0.83
N GLU A 7 -17.57 -2.07 -1.85
CA GLU A 7 -17.85 -3.06 -2.89
C GLU A 7 -16.78 -4.16 -2.82
N ARG A 8 -17.20 -5.42 -3.03
CA ARG A 8 -16.27 -6.52 -3.31
C ARG A 8 -16.29 -6.78 -4.80
N ALA A 9 -15.14 -6.64 -5.45
CA ALA A 9 -15.02 -6.99 -6.86
C ALA A 9 -14.98 -8.52 -7.04
N SER A 10 -15.60 -9.01 -8.11
CA SER A 10 -15.53 -10.41 -8.54
C SER A 10 -14.31 -10.72 -9.40
N ASP A 11 -13.82 -9.71 -10.13
CA ASP A 11 -12.65 -9.80 -11.01
C ASP A 11 -11.94 -8.44 -11.12
N GLU A 12 -10.77 -8.46 -11.77
CA GLU A 12 -9.90 -7.30 -11.94
C GLU A 12 -10.54 -6.22 -12.81
N ARG A 13 -11.32 -6.62 -13.82
CA ARG A 13 -11.96 -5.68 -14.74
C ARG A 13 -13.05 -4.91 -14.01
N GLN A 14 -13.91 -5.59 -13.27
CA GLN A 14 -14.92 -4.95 -12.43
C GLN A 14 -14.26 -4.01 -11.43
N ALA A 15 -13.19 -4.46 -10.74
CA ALA A 15 -12.50 -3.61 -9.77
C ALA A 15 -11.98 -2.31 -10.41
N ALA A 16 -11.29 -2.43 -11.54
CA ALA A 16 -10.75 -1.30 -12.28
C ALA A 16 -11.86 -0.37 -12.79
N SER A 17 -12.95 -0.91 -13.33
CA SER A 17 -14.10 -0.13 -13.78
C SER A 17 -14.79 0.60 -12.62
N ALA A 18 -14.97 -0.04 -11.47
CA ALA A 18 -15.59 0.58 -10.29
C ALA A 18 -14.77 1.76 -9.77
N VAL A 19 -13.44 1.62 -9.71
CA VAL A 19 -12.56 2.74 -9.32
C VAL A 19 -12.52 3.83 -10.38
N ALA A 20 -12.50 3.48 -11.67
CA ALA A 20 -12.48 4.46 -12.76
C ALA A 20 -13.78 5.28 -12.85
N ALA A 21 -14.93 4.68 -12.51
CA ALA A 21 -16.23 5.33 -12.56
C ALA A 21 -16.44 6.38 -11.45
N GLN A 22 -15.63 6.34 -10.38
CA GLN A 22 -15.81 7.18 -9.20
C GLN A 22 -14.48 7.87 -8.82
N PRO A 23 -14.33 9.19 -9.05
CA PRO A 23 -13.06 9.89 -8.83
C PRO A 23 -12.47 9.75 -7.41
N GLU A 24 -13.31 9.57 -6.40
CA GLU A 24 -12.90 9.38 -5.00
C GLU A 24 -12.85 7.92 -4.56
N ALA A 25 -13.02 6.96 -5.47
CA ALA A 25 -12.88 5.54 -5.13
C ALA A 25 -11.41 5.14 -4.95
N LYS A 26 -11.18 4.20 -4.04
CA LYS A 26 -9.86 3.60 -3.80
C LYS A 26 -9.96 2.09 -3.70
N PHE A 27 -8.96 1.39 -4.22
CA PHE A 27 -8.78 -0.03 -3.91
C PHE A 27 -8.42 -0.20 -2.43
N ILE A 28 -8.91 -1.28 -1.82
CA ILE A 28 -8.44 -1.75 -0.52
C ILE A 28 -8.01 -3.22 -0.61
N SER A 29 -6.83 -3.50 -0.03
CA SER A 29 -6.31 -4.86 0.17
C SER A 29 -6.18 -5.13 1.68
N GLY A 30 -4.96 -5.27 2.22
CA GLY A 30 -4.71 -5.48 3.64
C GLY A 30 -5.10 -4.31 4.56
N GLY A 31 -5.33 -3.12 3.99
CA GLY A 31 -5.74 -1.92 4.72
C GLY A 31 -4.68 -1.31 5.66
N THR A 32 -3.49 -1.91 5.77
CA THR A 32 -2.48 -1.58 6.79
C THR A 32 -1.91 -0.16 6.68
N ASN A 33 -1.96 0.48 5.51
CA ASN A 33 -1.64 1.90 5.35
C ASN A 33 -2.87 2.76 5.00
N LEU A 34 -3.77 2.28 4.14
CA LEU A 34 -4.95 3.06 3.74
C LEU A 34 -5.87 3.38 4.92
N LEU A 35 -6.19 2.40 5.77
CA LEU A 35 -7.09 2.63 6.91
C LEU A 35 -6.47 3.54 7.97
N ASP A 36 -5.15 3.49 8.15
CA ASP A 36 -4.40 4.41 9.01
C ASP A 36 -4.60 5.86 8.54
N LEU A 37 -4.36 6.13 7.26
CA LEU A 37 -4.56 7.44 6.66
C LEU A 37 -6.03 7.90 6.65
N MET A 38 -6.98 6.97 6.51
CA MET A 38 -8.41 7.27 6.55
C MET A 38 -8.90 7.65 7.95
N LYS A 39 -8.32 7.07 9.02
CA LYS A 39 -8.64 7.45 10.40
C LYS A 39 -8.33 8.92 10.67
N LEU A 40 -7.19 9.38 10.14
CA LEU A 40 -6.75 10.78 10.19
C LEU A 40 -7.42 11.66 9.13
N GLU A 41 -8.19 11.06 8.21
CA GLU A 41 -8.81 11.72 7.06
C GLU A 41 -7.79 12.47 6.19
N ILE A 42 -6.61 11.87 6.02
CA ILE A 42 -5.65 12.25 4.99
C ILE A 42 -6.08 11.64 3.65
N GLU A 43 -6.48 10.37 3.68
CA GLU A 43 -7.23 9.73 2.59
C GLU A 43 -8.72 9.81 2.93
N ARG A 44 -9.54 10.23 1.96
CA ARG A 44 -10.99 10.44 2.16
C ARG A 44 -11.82 9.81 1.04
N PRO A 45 -11.64 8.52 0.74
CA PRO A 45 -12.41 7.90 -0.32
C PRO A 45 -13.90 7.87 0.02
N ALA A 46 -14.75 8.14 -0.96
CA ALA A 46 -16.20 7.97 -0.83
C ALA A 46 -16.63 6.51 -1.07
N HIS A 47 -15.77 5.72 -1.71
CA HIS A 47 -16.02 4.34 -2.07
C HIS A 47 -14.75 3.49 -1.96
N LEU A 48 -14.86 2.31 -1.36
CA LEU A 48 -13.77 1.34 -1.30
C LEU A 48 -14.11 0.10 -2.12
N VAL A 49 -13.19 -0.27 -3.00
CA VAL A 49 -13.28 -1.51 -3.81
C VAL A 49 -12.30 -2.53 -3.23
N ASP A 50 -12.83 -3.56 -2.58
CA ASP A 50 -12.03 -4.64 -2.01
C ASP A 50 -11.57 -5.62 -3.08
N ILE A 51 -10.24 -5.74 -3.21
CA ILE A 51 -9.55 -6.62 -4.15
C ILE A 51 -8.85 -7.79 -3.44
N SER A 52 -9.03 -7.93 -2.13
CA SER A 52 -8.33 -8.93 -1.29
C SER A 52 -8.72 -10.38 -1.55
N ARG A 53 -9.79 -10.60 -2.33
CA ARG A 53 -10.31 -11.93 -2.71
C ARG A 53 -10.13 -12.27 -4.19
N LEU A 54 -9.60 -11.34 -4.98
CA LEU A 54 -9.26 -11.63 -6.38
C LEU A 54 -8.09 -12.61 -6.41
N ALA A 55 -8.04 -13.46 -7.43
CA ALA A 55 -7.01 -14.48 -7.63
C ALA A 55 -5.66 -13.90 -8.09
N LEU A 56 -5.22 -12.84 -7.42
CA LEU A 56 -3.99 -12.09 -7.63
C LEU A 56 -2.96 -12.38 -6.53
N ASP A 57 -3.06 -13.54 -5.88
CA ASP A 57 -2.31 -13.95 -4.68
C ASP A 57 -1.34 -15.10 -4.96
N ARG A 58 -1.02 -15.34 -6.24
CA ARG A 58 -0.10 -16.39 -6.68
C ARG A 58 1.33 -15.89 -6.87
N ILE A 59 2.28 -16.81 -6.75
CA ILE A 59 3.68 -16.64 -7.14
C ILE A 59 3.98 -17.71 -8.17
N GLU A 60 4.21 -17.31 -9.41
CA GLU A 60 4.32 -18.19 -10.58
C GLU A 60 5.69 -18.04 -11.24
N GLU A 61 6.24 -19.13 -11.77
CA GLU A 61 7.44 -19.04 -12.60
C GLU A 61 7.07 -18.51 -13.99
N THR A 62 7.92 -17.65 -14.53
CA THR A 62 7.75 -17.13 -15.89
C THR A 62 8.56 -17.97 -16.88
N PRO A 63 8.20 -17.99 -18.18
CA PRO A 63 8.89 -18.81 -19.19
C PRO A 63 10.39 -18.50 -19.37
N ASP A 64 10.81 -17.29 -19.03
CA ASP A 64 12.21 -16.82 -19.03
C ASP A 64 12.96 -17.15 -17.73
N GLY A 65 12.35 -17.92 -16.83
CA GLY A 65 12.96 -18.35 -15.58
C GLY A 65 12.91 -17.30 -14.48
N GLY A 66 12.03 -16.30 -14.56
CA GLY A 66 11.74 -15.34 -13.50
C GLY A 66 10.61 -15.76 -12.55
N LEU A 67 10.09 -14.80 -11.78
CA LEU A 67 8.88 -14.96 -10.97
C LEU A 67 7.89 -13.83 -11.25
N LEU A 68 6.63 -14.20 -11.48
CA LEU A 68 5.48 -13.29 -11.45
C LEU A 68 4.85 -13.34 -10.06
N ILE A 69 4.90 -12.23 -9.34
CA ILE A 69 4.36 -12.10 -7.98
C ILE A 69 3.05 -11.31 -8.04
N GLY A 70 1.96 -11.95 -7.67
CA GLY A 70 0.64 -11.33 -7.61
C GLY A 70 0.55 -10.17 -6.61
N ALA A 71 -0.28 -9.17 -6.94
CA ALA A 71 -0.45 -7.96 -6.13
C ALA A 71 -1.11 -8.19 -4.76
N GLN A 72 -1.81 -9.32 -4.58
CA GLN A 72 -2.47 -9.73 -3.34
C GLN A 72 -1.68 -10.74 -2.51
N VAL A 73 -0.52 -11.20 -2.99
CA VAL A 73 0.38 -12.06 -2.19
C VAL A 73 0.71 -11.33 -0.88
N ARG A 74 0.54 -12.00 0.26
CA ARG A 74 0.86 -11.40 1.56
C ARG A 74 2.37 -11.27 1.72
N ASN A 75 2.83 -10.21 2.37
CA ASN A 75 4.26 -10.00 2.62
C ASN A 75 4.90 -11.19 3.35
N SER A 76 4.19 -11.81 4.30
CA SER A 76 4.68 -13.00 5.02
C SER A 76 4.82 -14.21 4.10
N ASP A 77 3.84 -14.46 3.23
CA ASP A 77 3.86 -15.60 2.31
C ASP A 77 4.97 -15.43 1.26
N LEU A 78 5.11 -14.21 0.73
CA LEU A 78 6.18 -13.87 -0.21
C LEU A 78 7.57 -14.03 0.40
N ALA A 79 7.75 -13.62 1.65
CA ALA A 79 9.01 -13.78 2.36
C ALA A 79 9.33 -15.26 2.68
N ALA A 80 8.30 -16.09 2.84
CA ALA A 80 8.42 -17.51 3.17
C ALA A 80 8.57 -18.43 1.95
N ASP A 81 8.21 -17.97 0.74
CA ASP A 81 8.27 -18.77 -0.49
C ASP A 81 9.68 -19.33 -0.73
N PRO A 82 9.84 -20.66 -0.89
CA PRO A 82 11.15 -21.30 -1.05
C PRO A 82 11.95 -20.78 -2.25
N ARG A 83 11.28 -20.43 -3.35
CA ARG A 83 11.92 -19.91 -4.57
C ARG A 83 12.40 -18.48 -4.34
N VAL A 84 11.63 -17.67 -3.63
CA VAL A 84 12.05 -16.30 -3.24
C VAL A 84 13.23 -16.35 -2.28
N ARG A 85 13.21 -17.24 -1.29
CA ARG A 85 14.31 -17.41 -0.33
C ARG A 85 15.61 -17.86 -0.99
N SER A 86 15.54 -18.74 -1.98
CA SER A 86 16.74 -19.30 -2.64
C SER A 86 17.27 -18.41 -3.76
N ARG A 87 16.40 -17.85 -4.61
CA ARG A 87 16.80 -17.11 -5.82
C ARG A 87 16.75 -15.59 -5.68
N TYR A 88 15.94 -15.08 -4.75
CA TYR A 88 15.67 -13.64 -4.56
C TYR A 88 15.79 -13.26 -3.08
N SER A 89 16.82 -13.78 -2.40
CA SER A 89 16.95 -13.71 -0.93
C SER A 89 16.86 -12.30 -0.36
N VAL A 90 17.36 -11.29 -1.09
CA VAL A 90 17.25 -9.87 -0.70
C VAL A 90 15.80 -9.41 -0.55
N LEU A 91 14.87 -9.91 -1.36
CA LEU A 91 13.44 -9.59 -1.26
C LEU A 91 12.84 -10.16 0.03
N SER A 92 13.14 -11.43 0.33
CA SER A 92 12.68 -12.06 1.59
C SER A 92 13.23 -11.32 2.81
N GLN A 93 14.53 -11.01 2.82
CA GLN A 93 15.19 -10.29 3.91
C GLN A 93 14.60 -8.88 4.09
N ALA A 94 14.39 -8.13 3.01
CA ALA A 94 13.78 -6.81 3.06
C ALA A 94 12.36 -6.83 3.64
N LEU A 95 11.54 -7.82 3.25
CA LEU A 95 10.20 -7.99 3.80
C LEU A 95 10.25 -8.31 5.30
N LEU A 96 11.15 -9.18 5.74
CA LEU A 96 11.27 -9.59 7.16
C LEU A 96 11.83 -8.48 8.06
N ALA A 97 12.70 -7.62 7.53
CA ALA A 97 13.25 -6.48 8.26
C ALA A 97 12.22 -5.36 8.50
N GLY A 98 11.14 -5.33 7.72
CA GLY A 98 10.09 -4.32 7.79
C GLY A 98 8.88 -4.73 8.63
N ALA A 99 8.34 -3.79 9.42
CA ALA A 99 7.09 -3.93 10.17
C ALA A 99 7.06 -5.11 11.16
N SER A 100 5.86 -5.46 11.66
CA SER A 100 5.61 -6.61 12.54
C SER A 100 4.99 -7.78 11.78
N GLY A 101 5.00 -8.98 12.38
CA GLY A 101 4.37 -10.17 11.80
C GLY A 101 2.88 -9.97 11.51
N GLN A 102 2.15 -9.31 12.41
CA GLN A 102 0.73 -8.99 12.25
C GLN A 102 0.47 -8.10 11.03
N ILE A 103 1.32 -7.09 10.82
CA ILE A 103 1.21 -6.21 9.65
C ILE A 103 1.56 -6.97 8.38
N ARG A 104 2.65 -7.76 8.38
CA ARG A 104 3.07 -8.54 7.21
C ARG A 104 2.05 -9.60 6.78
N ASN A 105 1.32 -10.18 7.75
CA ASN A 105 0.25 -11.14 7.47
C ASN A 105 -0.97 -10.50 6.76
N LYS A 106 -1.09 -9.16 6.78
CA LYS A 106 -2.20 -8.45 6.12
C LYS A 106 -1.74 -7.64 4.92
N ALA A 107 -0.57 -7.01 4.98
CA ALA A 107 0.02 -6.26 3.89
C ALA A 107 0.20 -7.16 2.65
N SER A 108 -0.17 -6.65 1.48
CA SER A 108 0.04 -7.32 0.21
C SER A 108 1.19 -6.69 -0.57
N THR A 109 1.71 -7.38 -1.58
CA THR A 109 2.74 -6.87 -2.51
C THR A 109 2.36 -5.50 -3.10
N GLY A 110 1.17 -5.40 -3.69
CA GLY A 110 0.70 -4.14 -4.28
C GLY A 110 0.47 -3.04 -3.25
N GLY A 111 -0.07 -3.40 -2.07
CA GLY A 111 -0.27 -2.44 -0.99
C GLY A 111 1.03 -1.93 -0.37
N ASN A 112 2.08 -2.77 -0.33
CA ASN A 112 3.40 -2.41 0.18
C ASN A 112 4.07 -1.36 -0.71
N LEU A 113 4.04 -1.57 -2.03
CA LEU A 113 4.60 -0.62 -3.01
C LEU A 113 3.88 0.75 -2.96
N MET A 114 2.58 0.76 -2.69
CA MET A 114 1.76 1.97 -2.68
C MET A 114 1.68 2.65 -1.31
N GLN A 115 2.43 2.19 -0.30
CA GLN A 115 2.41 2.82 1.02
C GLN A 115 2.94 4.26 0.96
N ARG A 116 2.35 5.16 1.76
CA ARG A 116 2.77 6.57 1.79
C ARG A 116 3.93 6.82 2.77
N THR A 117 4.62 7.95 2.57
CA THR A 117 5.71 8.45 3.43
C THR A 117 5.33 8.50 4.91
N ARG A 118 6.31 8.40 5.81
CA ARG A 118 6.17 8.51 7.27
C ARG A 118 6.58 9.89 7.83
N CYS A 119 6.67 10.91 6.97
CA CYS A 119 6.93 12.29 7.38
C CYS A 119 5.91 12.75 8.43
N LEU A 120 6.38 13.27 9.58
CA LEU A 120 5.52 13.68 10.69
C LEU A 120 4.53 14.79 10.28
N TYR A 121 5.00 15.78 9.52
CA TYR A 121 4.18 16.88 9.01
C TYR A 121 3.15 16.45 7.95
N PHE A 122 3.38 15.32 7.28
CA PHE A 122 2.37 14.75 6.40
C PHE A 122 1.20 14.16 7.19
N TYR A 123 1.50 13.50 8.32
CA TYR A 123 0.49 12.92 9.23
C TYR A 123 -0.26 13.98 10.04
N ASP A 124 0.41 15.07 10.45
CA ASP A 124 -0.25 16.18 11.14
C ASP A 124 -0.95 17.10 10.13
N ARG A 125 -2.28 17.09 10.17
CA ARG A 125 -3.12 17.89 9.28
C ARG A 125 -3.07 19.40 9.57
N ASN A 126 -2.60 19.81 10.74
CA ASN A 126 -2.46 21.22 11.11
C ASN A 126 -1.17 21.84 10.58
N MET A 127 -0.25 21.03 10.02
CA MET A 127 1.06 21.49 9.55
C MET A 127 1.12 21.70 8.03
N PRO A 128 1.86 22.70 7.54
CA PRO A 128 2.13 22.90 6.10
C PRO A 128 2.71 21.67 5.40
N CYS A 129 2.04 21.17 4.34
CA CYS A 129 2.50 19.99 3.61
C CYS A 129 2.00 19.94 2.16
N ASN A 130 2.87 20.30 1.21
CA ASN A 130 2.60 20.25 -0.24
C ASN A 130 2.12 18.88 -0.74
N LYS A 131 2.60 17.78 -0.13
CA LYS A 131 2.19 16.42 -0.51
C LYS A 131 0.72 16.12 -0.15
N ARG A 132 0.14 16.86 0.80
CA ARG A 132 -1.27 16.76 1.19
C ARG A 132 -2.11 17.85 0.54
N ASN A 133 -1.62 19.08 0.53
CA ASN A 133 -2.27 20.24 -0.07
C ASN A 133 -1.24 21.05 -0.89
N PRO A 134 -1.24 20.95 -2.23
CA PRO A 134 -0.29 21.66 -3.09
C PRO A 134 -0.27 23.17 -2.82
N GLY A 135 0.93 23.76 -2.74
CA GLY A 135 1.12 25.20 -2.47
C GLY A 135 1.08 25.59 -0.99
N SER A 136 0.70 24.69 -0.08
CA SER A 136 0.66 25.00 1.37
C SER A 136 2.04 25.13 2.04
N GLY A 137 3.12 24.74 1.36
CA GLY A 137 4.49 24.76 1.88
C GLY A 137 4.99 23.40 2.38
N CYS A 138 6.25 23.33 2.81
CA CYS A 138 6.87 22.12 3.35
C CYS A 138 7.48 22.39 4.72
N ALA A 139 6.73 22.08 5.79
CA ALA A 139 7.23 22.26 7.16
C ALA A 139 8.47 21.40 7.48
N ALA A 140 8.71 20.34 6.71
CA ALA A 140 9.89 19.50 6.88
C ALA A 140 11.18 20.11 6.31
N LEU A 141 11.12 21.20 5.52
CA LEU A 141 12.33 21.73 4.88
C LEU A 141 13.27 22.37 5.91
N GLU A 142 12.73 23.28 6.73
CA GLU A 142 13.45 24.00 7.79
C GLU A 142 13.09 23.49 9.20
N GLY A 143 12.21 22.49 9.29
CA GLY A 143 11.79 21.86 10.54
C GLY A 143 12.56 20.59 10.89
N PHE A 144 11.92 19.71 11.66
CA PHE A 144 12.47 18.40 12.01
C PHE A 144 12.53 17.48 10.79
N ASN A 145 13.73 17.28 10.26
CA ASN A 145 13.97 16.57 9.01
C ASN A 145 14.93 15.37 9.14
N ARG A 146 15.25 14.94 10.37
CA ARG A 146 16.16 13.82 10.65
C ARG A 146 15.82 12.53 9.88
N MET A 147 14.54 12.29 9.62
CA MET A 147 14.03 11.08 8.95
C MET A 147 13.69 11.30 7.47
N ASN A 148 14.04 12.46 6.90
CA ASN A 148 13.73 12.82 5.52
C ASN A 148 14.83 12.41 4.55
N ALA A 149 14.50 12.44 3.26
CA ALA A 149 15.41 12.06 2.20
C ALA A 149 16.58 13.05 2.06
N ILE A 150 17.74 12.50 1.69
CA ILE A 150 18.94 13.26 1.29
C ILE A 150 19.25 13.12 -0.21
N LEU A 151 18.51 12.24 -0.91
CA LEU A 151 18.56 11.95 -2.35
C LEU A 151 17.18 11.52 -2.85
#